data_AF-A0A942D542-F1
#
_entry.id   AF-A0A942D542-F1
#
_cell.length_a   1.000
_cell.length_b   1.000
_cell.length_c   1.000
_cell.angle_alpha   90.00
_cell.angle_beta   90.00
_cell.angle_gamma   90.00
#
_symmetry.space_group_name_H-M   'P 1'
#
loop_
_entity.id
_entity.type
_entity.pdbx_description
1 polymer ?
#
loop_
_entity_poly.entity_id
_entity_poly.type
_entity_poly.pdbx_seq_one_letter_code
_entity_poly.pdbx_strand_id
1 'polypeptide(L)'
;AACRRLSEIRRAYESIAKIVADGQAAGEFRDDISSIFASMAFYGAIEQLLSGWIFNVVPSSDASFDEAKDLLVATICDGLAPR
;
A
#
# COMPACT_ATOMS: atom_id res chain seq x y z
N ALA A 1 -7.33 -9.26 24.05
CA ALA A 1 -6.32 -8.36 23.44
C ALA A 1 -5.97 -8.73 22.00
N ALA A 2 -5.69 -10.01 21.68
CA ALA A 2 -5.31 -10.44 20.32
C ALA A 2 -6.37 -10.17 19.23
N CYS A 3 -7.66 -10.43 19.49
CA CYS A 3 -8.73 -10.18 18.51
C CYS A 3 -8.89 -8.70 18.12
N ARG A 4 -8.57 -7.75 19.02
CA ARG A 4 -8.68 -6.31 18.74
C ARG A 4 -7.64 -5.86 17.71
N ARG A 5 -6.39 -6.33 17.83
CA ARG A 5 -5.34 -6.03 16.84
C ARG A 5 -5.66 -6.59 15.46
N LEU A 6 -6.19 -7.81 15.40
CA LEU A 6 -6.62 -8.41 14.13
C LEU A 6 -7.75 -7.60 13.47
N SER A 7 -8.70 -7.08 14.25
CA SER A 7 -9.75 -6.21 13.72
C SER A 7 -9.23 -4.85 13.23
N GLU A 8 -8.17 -4.32 13.86
CA GLU A 8 -7.56 -3.05 13.45
C GLU A 8 -6.79 -3.20 12.13
N ILE A 9 -6.02 -4.27 11.97
CA ILE A 9 -5.32 -4.59 10.71
C ILE A 9 -6.33 -4.78 9.58
N ARG A 10 -7.40 -5.54 9.83
CA ARG A 10 -8.47 -5.71 8.86
C ARG A 10 -9.10 -4.38 8.44
N ARG A 11 -9.37 -3.48 9.40
CA ARG A 11 -9.89 -2.14 9.10
C ARG A 11 -8.93 -1.29 8.26
N ALA A 12 -7.63 -1.42 8.47
CA ALA A 12 -6.65 -0.73 7.63
C ALA A 12 -6.75 -1.21 6.18
N TYR A 13 -6.86 -2.53 5.95
CA TYR A 13 -7.07 -3.07 4.61
C TYR A 13 -8.38 -2.59 3.98
N GLU A 14 -9.48 -2.66 4.73
CA GLU A 14 -10.78 -2.21 4.23
C GLU A 14 -10.78 -0.71 3.88
N SER A 15 -10.05 0.11 4.63
CA SER A 15 -9.93 1.55 4.37
C SER A 15 -9.14 1.86 3.10
N ILE A 16 -8.01 1.19 2.87
CA ILE A 16 -7.23 1.36 1.64
C ILE A 16 -7.99 0.77 0.44
N ALA A 17 -8.63 -0.38 0.61
CA ALA A 17 -9.46 -0.98 -0.44
C ALA A 17 -10.60 -0.06 -0.86
N LYS A 18 -11.18 0.71 0.06
CA LYS A 18 -12.16 1.74 -0.27
C LYS A 18 -11.57 2.82 -1.19
N ILE A 19 -10.37 3.31 -0.92
CA ILE A 19 -9.69 4.31 -1.78
C ILE A 19 -9.51 3.75 -3.20
N VAL A 20 -9.03 2.50 -3.32
CA VAL A 20 -8.87 1.85 -4.62
C VAL A 20 -10.21 1.71 -5.34
N ALA A 21 -11.25 1.25 -4.64
CA ALA A 21 -12.58 1.09 -5.21
C ALA A 21 -13.20 2.43 -5.67
N ASP A 22 -12.99 3.50 -4.91
CA ASP A 22 -13.45 4.85 -5.28
C ASP A 22 -12.71 5.34 -6.54
N GLY A 23 -11.39 5.11 -6.66
CA GLY A 23 -10.62 5.41 -7.88
C GLY A 23 -11.03 4.57 -9.09
N GLN A 24 -11.35 3.29 -8.88
CA GLN A 24 -11.90 2.41 -9.92
C GLN A 24 -13.27 2.91 -10.42
N ALA A 25 -14.15 3.32 -9.49
CA ALA A 25 -15.46 3.88 -9.84
C ALA A 25 -15.35 5.22 -10.60
N ALA A 26 -14.28 5.98 -10.37
CA ALA A 26 -13.97 7.21 -11.11
C ALA A 26 -13.27 6.96 -12.47
N GLY A 27 -12.86 5.71 -12.77
CA GLY A 27 -12.08 5.38 -13.95
C GLY A 27 -10.60 5.77 -13.87
N GLU A 28 -10.12 6.15 -12.68
CA GLU A 28 -8.73 6.53 -12.42
C GLU A 28 -7.82 5.31 -12.23
N PHE A 29 -8.38 4.17 -11.84
CA PHE A 29 -7.69 2.89 -11.73
C PHE A 29 -8.39 1.79 -12.53
N ARG A 30 -7.61 0.84 -13.04
CA ARG A 30 -8.13 -0.39 -13.68
C ARG A 30 -8.99 -1.21 -12.70
N ASP A 31 -10.09 -1.75 -13.21
CA ASP A 31 -11.12 -2.44 -12.41
C ASP A 31 -11.01 -3.97 -12.43
N ASP A 32 -10.08 -4.52 -13.21
CA ASP A 32 -9.80 -5.96 -13.28
C ASP A 32 -8.93 -6.48 -12.10
N ILE A 33 -8.43 -5.58 -11.25
CA ILE A 33 -7.74 -5.91 -10.00
C ILE A 33 -8.68 -5.71 -8.81
N SER A 34 -8.80 -6.73 -7.96
CA SER A 34 -9.58 -6.62 -6.74
C SER A 34 -9.03 -5.53 -5.80
N SER A 35 -9.90 -4.62 -5.34
CA SER A 35 -9.51 -3.53 -4.44
C SER A 35 -8.90 -4.00 -3.12
N ILE A 36 -9.38 -5.13 -2.57
CA ILE A 36 -8.78 -5.72 -1.35
C ILE A 36 -7.40 -6.30 -1.62
N PHE A 37 -7.18 -6.89 -2.80
CA PHE A 37 -5.86 -7.38 -3.20
C PHE A 37 -4.87 -6.23 -3.37
N ALA A 38 -5.28 -5.15 -4.04
CA ALA A 38 -4.48 -3.93 -4.18
C ALA A 38 -4.12 -3.34 -2.81
N SER A 39 -5.07 -3.30 -1.88
CA SER A 39 -4.82 -2.88 -0.50
C SER A 39 -3.78 -3.77 0.21
N MET A 40 -3.89 -5.09 0.08
CA MET A 40 -2.92 -6.01 0.68
C MET A 40 -1.53 -5.83 0.09
N ALA A 41 -1.42 -5.60 -1.22
CA ALA A 41 -0.16 -5.33 -1.90
C ALA A 41 0.47 -4.02 -1.40
N PHE A 42 -0.31 -2.94 -1.29
CA PHE A 42 0.16 -1.67 -0.75
C PHE A 42 0.68 -1.80 0.69
N TYR A 43 -0.12 -2.39 1.58
CA TYR A 43 0.28 -2.56 2.97
C TYR A 43 1.49 -3.52 3.09
N GLY A 44 1.52 -4.60 2.31
CA GLY A 44 2.66 -5.51 2.26
C GLY A 44 3.95 -4.85 1.79
N ALA A 45 3.87 -3.92 0.83
CA ALA A 45 5.02 -3.12 0.40
C ALA A 45 5.56 -2.22 1.51
N ILE A 46 4.69 -1.64 2.35
CA ILE A 46 5.11 -0.86 3.54
C ILE A 46 5.87 -1.75 4.51
N GLU A 47 5.31 -2.90 4.88
CA GLU A 47 5.96 -3.85 5.80
C GLU A 47 7.31 -4.34 5.26
N GLN A 48 7.43 -4.51 3.94
CA GLN A 48 8.69 -4.90 3.32
C GLN A 48 9.72 -3.78 3.31
N LEU A 49 9.31 -2.53 3.11
CA LEU A 49 10.19 -1.36 3.23
C LEU A 49 10.71 -1.21 4.68
N LEU A 50 9.83 -1.36 5.68
CA LEU A 50 10.19 -1.33 7.10
C LEU A 50 11.21 -2.43 7.44
N SER A 51 10.97 -3.65 6.96
CA SER A 51 11.92 -4.76 7.11
C SER A 51 13.25 -4.45 6.41
N GLY A 52 13.19 -3.78 5.26
CA GLY A 52 14.35 -3.35 4.50
C GLY A 52 15.27 -2.41 5.28
N TRP A 53 14.68 -1.44 6.00
CA TRP A 53 15.42 -0.55 6.90
C TRP A 53 16.02 -1.29 8.10
N ILE A 54 15.29 -2.24 8.70
CA ILE A 54 15.80 -3.06 9.82
C ILE A 54 17.03 -3.86 9.40
N PHE A 55 17.01 -4.43 8.20
CA PHE A 55 18.10 -5.26 7.69
C PHE A 55 19.21 -4.47 6.98
N ASN A 56 19.13 -3.13 6.95
CA ASN A 56 20.06 -2.26 6.21
C ASN A 56 20.19 -2.62 4.72
N VAL A 57 19.11 -3.10 4.08
CA VAL A 57 19.07 -3.36 2.63
C VAL A 57 18.52 -2.16 1.84
N VAL A 58 17.89 -1.21 2.53
CA VAL A 58 17.45 0.09 1.99
C VAL A 58 18.14 1.21 2.77
N PRO A 59 18.63 2.28 2.12
CA PRO A 59 19.15 3.47 2.82
C PRO A 59 18.12 4.06 3.81
N SER A 60 18.59 4.61 4.94
CA SER A 60 17.74 5.05 6.06
C SER A 60 18.00 6.49 6.54
N SER A 61 18.51 7.38 5.67
CA SER A 61 18.58 8.82 5.96
C SER A 61 17.19 9.48 5.93
N ASP A 62 17.00 10.66 6.55
CA ASP A 62 15.70 11.35 6.50
C ASP A 62 15.23 11.63 5.05
N ALA A 63 16.16 11.99 4.16
CA ALA A 63 15.86 12.15 2.73
C ALA A 63 15.39 10.83 2.07
N SER A 64 15.87 9.68 2.54
CA SER A 64 15.46 8.37 2.02
C SER A 64 14.05 7.96 2.44
N PHE A 65 13.50 8.54 3.52
CA PHE A 65 12.13 8.25 3.95
C PHE A 65 11.11 8.80 2.95
N ASP A 66 11.23 10.09 2.60
CA ASP A 66 10.30 10.72 1.66
C ASP A 66 10.41 10.12 0.26
N GLU A 67 11.63 9.84 -0.20
CA GLU A 67 11.85 9.16 -1.47
C GLU A 67 11.23 7.76 -1.49
N ALA A 68 11.39 6.97 -0.43
CA ALA A 68 10.83 5.62 -0.36
C ALA A 68 9.29 5.63 -0.31
N LYS A 69 8.71 6.61 0.38
CA LYS A 69 7.25 6.83 0.42
C LYS A 69 6.73 7.16 -0.99
N ASP A 70 7.36 8.09 -1.69
CA ASP A 70 6.93 8.50 -3.03
C ASP A 70 7.07 7.35 -4.04
N LEU A 71 8.18 6.60 -3.99
CA LEU A 71 8.41 5.41 -4.82
C LEU A 71 7.36 4.33 -4.56
N LEU A 72 6.99 4.07 -3.29
CA LEU A 72 5.98 3.09 -2.95
C LEU A 72 4.62 3.47 -3.53
N VAL A 73 4.18 4.72 -3.34
CA VAL A 73 2.91 5.21 -3.88
C VAL A 73 2.91 5.15 -5.40
N ALA A 74 3.96 5.66 -6.05
CA ALA A 74 4.08 5.63 -7.51
C ALA A 74 4.01 4.19 -8.06
N THR A 75 4.75 3.26 -7.45
CA THR A 75 4.76 1.84 -7.87
C THR A 75 3.35 1.23 -7.84
N ILE A 76 2.57 1.51 -6.80
CA ILE A 76 1.22 0.99 -6.66
C ILE A 76 0.26 1.68 -7.63
N CYS A 77 0.30 3.01 -7.73
CA CYS A 77 -0.55 3.77 -8.64
C CYS A 77 -0.29 3.42 -10.11
N ASP A 78 0.97 3.31 -10.53
CA ASP A 78 1.35 2.93 -11.89
C ASP A 78 0.89 1.50 -12.22
N GLY A 79 0.98 0.57 -11.27
CA GLY A 79 0.45 -0.79 -11.44
C GLY A 79 -1.08 -0.86 -11.55
N LEU A 80 -1.77 0.11 -10.98
CA LEU A 80 -3.22 0.28 -11.02
C LEU A 80 -3.69 1.22 -12.13
N ALA A 81 -2.79 1.81 -12.92
CA ALA A 81 -3.16 2.73 -13.98
C ALA A 81 -4.15 2.06 -14.98
N PRO A 82 -5.11 2.82 -15.54
CA PRO A 82 -6.02 2.31 -16.56
C PRO A 82 -5.25 1.74 -17.76
N ARG A 83 -5.81 0.72 -18.40
CA ARG A 83 -5.23 0.06 -19.58
C ARG A 83 -5.95 0.46 -20.86
#